data_AF-A0A8B7IPZ7-F1
#
_entry.id   AF-A0A8B7IPZ7-F1
#
_cell.length_a   1.000
_cell.length_b   1.000
_cell.length_c   1.000
_cell.angle_alpha   90.00
_cell.angle_beta   90.00
_cell.angle_gamma   90.00
#
_symmetry.space_group_name_H-M   'P 1'
#
loop_
_entity.id
_entity.type
_entity.pdbx_description
1 polymer ?
#
loop_
_entity_poly.entity_id
_entity_poly.type
_entity_poly.pdbx_seq_one_letter_code
_entity_poly.pdbx_strand_id
1 'polypeptide(L)'
;MVDKMDQDLKTSQRHINSIKSVFGGLVNYFKSKPPESKPEPYGTPEYNANSRLKEAMMSSKEQESKYQESHPNLRRLDNSDNDFSRADSVSSVQCDAYPKNQHLRAYHQKIDNNLDEMSSGLSRLKNLALGLQTEIEEQDDMLDRLTKKVETLDVNIASTDKRVRQL
;
A
#
# COMPACT_ATOMS: atom_id res chain seq x y z
N MET A 1 -7.13 -15.69 -2.18
CA MET A 1 -6.57 -17.00 -2.56
C MET A 1 -6.97 -18.10 -1.58
N VAL A 2 -6.59 -18.03 -0.29
CA VAL A 2 -6.92 -19.04 0.73
C VAL A 2 -8.43 -19.26 0.88
N ASP A 3 -9.24 -18.19 0.83
CA ASP A 3 -10.70 -18.30 0.90
C ASP A 3 -11.31 -19.11 -0.25
N LYS A 4 -10.73 -19.02 -1.45
CA LYS A 4 -11.19 -19.80 -2.62
C LYS A 4 -10.82 -21.27 -2.46
N MET A 5 -9.62 -21.57 -1.95
CA MET A 5 -9.21 -22.95 -1.67
C MET A 5 -10.10 -23.59 -0.59
N ASP A 6 -10.51 -22.84 0.44
CA ASP A 6 -11.49 -23.31 1.44
C ASP A 6 -12.87 -23.59 0.81
N GLN A 7 -13.32 -22.74 -0.11
CA GLN A 7 -14.57 -22.95 -0.86
C GLN A 7 -14.50 -24.20 -1.77
N ASP A 8 -13.38 -24.41 -2.46
CA ASP A 8 -13.16 -25.57 -3.31
C ASP A 8 -13.10 -26.86 -2.49
N LEU A 9 -12.48 -26.83 -1.30
CA LEU A 9 -12.49 -27.97 -0.37
C LEU A 9 -13.89 -28.29 0.13
N LYS A 10 -14.70 -27.28 0.49
CA LYS A 10 -16.10 -27.49 0.87
C LYS A 10 -16.92 -28.12 -0.25
N THR A 11 -16.69 -27.70 -1.49
CA THR A 11 -17.35 -28.27 -2.69
C THR A 11 -16.91 -29.72 -2.91
N SER A 12 -15.60 -29.98 -2.85
CA SER A 12 -15.01 -31.32 -2.94
C SER A 12 -15.56 -32.26 -1.86
N GLN A 13 -15.69 -31.79 -0.61
CA GLN A 13 -16.22 -32.57 0.49
C GLN A 13 -17.70 -32.95 0.26
N ARG A 14 -18.51 -32.06 -0.32
CA ARG A 14 -19.90 -32.40 -0.73
C ARG A 14 -19.90 -33.49 -1.79
N HIS A 15 -19.02 -33.41 -2.79
CA HIS A 15 -18.91 -34.43 -3.84
C HIS A 15 -18.50 -35.78 -3.26
N ILE A 16 -17.46 -35.84 -2.41
CA ILE A 16 -17.02 -37.07 -1.73
C ILE A 16 -18.16 -37.71 -0.92
N ASN A 17 -18.90 -36.90 -0.15
CA ASN A 17 -20.04 -37.40 0.62
C ASN A 17 -21.17 -37.93 -0.29
N SER A 18 -21.43 -37.28 -1.42
CA SER A 18 -22.43 -37.76 -2.38
C SER A 18 -22.05 -39.10 -3.03
N ILE A 19 -20.76 -39.34 -3.31
CA ILE A 19 -20.24 -40.60 -3.85
C ILE A 19 -20.39 -41.74 -2.82
N LYS A 20 -20.15 -41.48 -1.52
CA LYS A 20 -20.42 -42.48 -0.47
C LYS A 20 -21.91 -42.81 -0.33
N SER A 21 -22.81 -41.84 -0.51
CA SER A 21 -24.26 -42.05 -0.34
C SER A 21 -24.94 -42.85 -1.47
N VAL A 22 -24.35 -42.96 -2.66
CA VAL A 22 -24.94 -43.72 -3.79
C VAL A 22 -24.72 -45.23 -3.73
N PHE A 23 -23.98 -45.74 -2.74
CA PHE A 23 -23.91 -47.18 -2.45
C PHE A 23 -25.02 -47.70 -1.52
N GLY A 24 -25.97 -46.84 -1.09
CA GLY A 24 -27.00 -47.21 -0.10
C GLY A 24 -28.42 -46.70 -0.33
N GLY A 25 -28.79 -46.17 -1.51
CA GLY A 25 -30.16 -45.68 -1.72
C GLY A 25 -30.48 -45.35 -3.18
N LEU A 26 -31.21 -46.26 -3.84
CA LEU A 26 -31.56 -46.29 -5.26
C LEU A 26 -32.50 -45.17 -5.78
N VAL A 27 -32.64 -43.98 -5.16
CA VAL A 27 -33.60 -42.98 -5.69
C VAL A 27 -33.19 -41.53 -5.42
N ASN A 28 -32.36 -40.94 -6.27
CA ASN A 28 -32.34 -39.47 -6.39
C ASN A 28 -32.00 -38.98 -7.82
N TYR A 29 -32.52 -39.66 -8.84
CA TYR A 29 -32.31 -39.32 -10.25
C TYR A 29 -33.12 -38.09 -10.74
N PHE A 30 -33.73 -37.32 -9.83
CA PHE A 30 -34.72 -36.26 -10.15
C PHE A 30 -34.51 -34.92 -9.41
N LYS A 31 -33.28 -34.56 -9.03
CA LYS A 31 -32.98 -33.17 -8.66
C LYS A 31 -31.91 -32.59 -9.57
N SER A 32 -32.34 -31.63 -10.39
CA SER A 32 -31.53 -30.83 -11.29
C SER A 32 -30.26 -30.34 -10.60
N LYS A 33 -29.11 -30.54 -11.26
CA LYS A 33 -27.81 -30.00 -10.82
C LYS A 33 -27.97 -28.50 -10.55
N PRO A 34 -27.55 -27.97 -9.39
CA PRO A 34 -27.39 -26.53 -9.23
C PRO A 34 -26.40 -26.03 -10.29
N PRO A 35 -26.60 -24.83 -10.86
CA PRO A 35 -25.71 -24.30 -11.88
C PRO A 35 -24.28 -24.23 -11.34
N GLU A 36 -23.37 -24.90 -12.04
CA GLU A 36 -21.93 -24.86 -11.82
C GLU A 36 -21.47 -23.41 -12.05
N SER A 37 -21.25 -22.68 -10.95
CA SER A 37 -20.76 -21.30 -11.02
C SER A 37 -19.36 -21.33 -11.63
N LYS A 38 -19.23 -20.70 -12.81
CA LYS A 38 -17.96 -20.54 -13.54
C LYS A 38 -16.82 -20.12 -12.59
N PRO A 39 -15.60 -20.68 -12.75
CA PRO A 39 -14.45 -20.20 -11.99
C PRO A 39 -14.17 -18.75 -12.38
N GLU A 40 -14.38 -17.81 -11.45
CA GLU A 40 -13.98 -16.42 -11.67
C GLU A 40 -12.46 -16.35 -11.91
N PRO A 41 -12.04 -15.53 -12.89
CA PRO A 41 -10.64 -15.37 -13.27
C PRO A 41 -9.83 -14.79 -12.12
N TYR A 42 -8.59 -15.29 -12.02
CA TYR A 42 -7.59 -14.92 -11.02
C TYR A 42 -7.28 -13.42 -11.08
N GLY A 43 -7.90 -12.63 -10.20
CA GLY A 43 -7.45 -11.29 -9.86
C GLY A 43 -6.57 -11.35 -8.63
N THR A 44 -5.29 -11.01 -8.74
CA THR A 44 -4.49 -10.57 -7.59
C THR A 44 -5.27 -9.47 -6.88
N PRO A 45 -5.50 -9.54 -5.56
CA PRO A 45 -6.12 -8.42 -4.86
C PRO A 45 -5.28 -7.18 -5.11
N GLU A 46 -5.89 -6.11 -5.61
CA GLU A 46 -5.21 -4.83 -5.76
C GLU A 46 -4.66 -4.44 -4.39
N TYR A 47 -3.35 -4.17 -4.33
CA TYR A 47 -2.71 -3.66 -3.12
C TYR A 47 -3.30 -2.28 -2.81
N ASN A 48 -4.19 -2.25 -1.83
CA ASN A 48 -4.78 -1.03 -1.32
C ASN A 48 -3.95 -0.62 -0.10
N ALA A 49 -3.02 0.30 -0.29
CA ALA A 49 -2.28 0.90 0.82
C ALA A 49 -3.25 1.53 1.83
N ASN A 50 -2.90 1.44 3.10
CA ASN A 50 -3.62 2.04 4.21
C ASN A 50 -3.89 3.53 3.95
N SER A 51 -5.04 4.01 4.43
CA SER A 51 -5.48 5.40 4.24
C SER A 51 -4.44 6.42 4.69
N ARG A 52 -3.75 6.15 5.79
CA ARG A 52 -2.70 7.01 6.36
C ARG A 52 -1.43 7.03 5.51
N LEU A 53 -1.00 5.87 5.00
CA LEU A 53 0.14 5.80 4.10
C LEU A 53 -0.17 6.50 2.77
N LYS A 54 -1.39 6.30 2.25
CA LYS A 54 -1.87 6.98 1.04
C LYS A 54 -1.88 8.50 1.22
N GLU A 55 -2.39 8.99 2.34
CA GLU A 55 -2.36 10.41 2.67
C GLU A 55 -0.93 10.95 2.79
N ALA A 56 -0.06 10.23 3.51
CA ALA A 56 1.36 10.60 3.62
C ALA A 56 2.04 10.67 2.26
N MET A 57 1.76 9.73 1.33
CA MET A 57 2.28 9.75 -0.03
C MET A 57 1.72 10.92 -0.87
N MET A 58 0.44 11.27 -0.72
CA MET A 58 -0.16 12.40 -1.43
C MET A 58 0.45 13.73 -0.97
N SER A 59 0.52 13.96 0.35
CA SER A 59 1.15 15.15 0.94
C SER A 59 2.63 15.26 0.56
N SER A 60 3.33 14.13 0.60
CA SER A 60 4.72 13.97 0.15
C SER A 60 4.91 14.40 -1.32
N LYS A 61 4.01 13.99 -2.21
CA LYS A 61 4.07 14.30 -3.65
C LYS A 61 3.78 15.77 -3.95
N GLU A 62 2.89 16.41 -3.19
CA GLU A 62 2.60 17.83 -3.33
C GLU A 62 3.82 18.69 -2.94
N GLN A 63 4.52 18.32 -1.86
CA GLN A 63 5.71 19.03 -1.41
C GLN A 63 6.93 18.77 -2.31
N GLU A 64 6.97 17.63 -3.00
CA GLU A 64 8.05 17.27 -3.92
C GLU A 64 8.17 18.25 -5.10
N SER A 65 7.05 18.73 -5.66
CA SER A 65 7.09 19.73 -6.74
C SER A 65 7.79 21.01 -6.30
N LYS A 66 7.49 21.50 -5.09
CA LYS A 66 8.12 22.70 -4.51
C LYS A 66 9.62 22.49 -4.28
N TYR A 67 10.00 21.29 -3.83
CA TYR A 67 11.40 20.91 -3.61
C TYR A 67 12.18 20.76 -4.93
N GLN A 68 11.55 20.23 -5.99
CA GLN A 68 12.14 20.17 -7.32
C GLN A 68 12.38 21.58 -7.90
N GLU A 69 11.48 22.53 -7.62
CA GLU A 69 11.65 23.92 -8.06
C GLU A 69 12.77 24.66 -7.31
N SER A 70 13.00 24.37 -6.01
CA SER A 70 14.03 25.04 -5.21
C SER A 70 15.44 24.44 -5.35
N HIS A 71 15.57 23.16 -5.74
CA HIS A 71 16.87 22.50 -5.80
C HIS A 71 17.59 22.66 -7.14
N PRO A 72 18.83 23.19 -7.15
CA PRO A 72 19.59 23.40 -8.39
C PRO A 72 19.91 22.11 -9.17
N ASN A 73 19.91 20.95 -8.49
CA ASN A 73 20.18 19.64 -9.10
C ASN A 73 18.90 18.86 -9.49
N LEU A 74 17.73 19.29 -9.02
CA LEU A 74 16.44 18.60 -9.25
C LEU A 74 15.45 19.44 -10.06
N ARG A 75 15.77 20.71 -10.30
CA ARG A 75 15.06 21.57 -11.24
C ARG A 75 14.96 20.84 -12.57
N ARG A 76 13.73 20.45 -12.92
CA ARG A 76 13.45 19.96 -14.26
C ARG A 76 13.88 21.06 -15.21
N LEU A 77 14.85 20.76 -16.07
CA LEU A 77 15.21 21.60 -17.22
C LEU A 77 14.03 21.55 -18.20
N ASP A 78 12.94 22.26 -17.87
CA ASP A 78 12.01 22.70 -18.89
C ASP A 78 12.65 23.90 -19.57
N ASN A 79 13.33 23.63 -20.69
CA ASN A 79 13.79 24.65 -21.61
C ASN A 79 12.55 25.31 -22.22
N SER A 80 12.09 26.39 -21.60
CA SER A 80 11.44 27.46 -22.34
C SER A 80 12.05 28.77 -21.88
N ASP A 81 12.91 29.29 -22.75
CA ASP A 81 13.47 30.63 -22.69
C ASP A 81 12.39 31.64 -22.34
N ASN A 82 12.44 32.22 -21.15
CA ASN A 82 11.86 33.53 -20.87
C ASN A 82 12.63 34.20 -19.73
N ASP A 83 13.68 34.86 -20.18
CA ASP A 83 14.09 36.22 -19.84
C ASP A 83 14.11 36.67 -18.37
N PHE A 84 15.30 37.14 -18.01
CA PHE A 84 15.61 37.83 -16.77
C PHE A 84 14.83 39.15 -16.69
N SER A 85 13.98 39.31 -15.67
CA SER A 85 13.52 40.64 -15.25
C SER A 85 13.27 40.73 -13.74
N ARG A 86 14.34 41.18 -13.06
CA ARG A 86 14.38 42.19 -11.99
C ARG A 86 13.03 42.77 -11.53
N ALA A 87 12.72 42.58 -10.23
CA ALA A 87 11.93 43.46 -9.34
C ALA A 87 11.83 42.73 -7.98
N ASP A 88 11.87 43.32 -6.79
CA ASP A 88 11.96 44.70 -6.32
C ASP A 88 12.43 44.64 -4.86
N SER A 89 13.16 45.67 -4.42
CA SER A 89 13.66 45.79 -3.05
C SER A 89 12.54 46.25 -2.13
N VAL A 90 11.88 45.31 -1.46
CA VAL A 90 11.04 45.63 -0.30
C VAL A 90 11.89 45.63 0.97
N SER A 91 12.22 46.85 1.42
CA SER A 91 12.82 47.14 2.72
C SER A 91 11.90 46.66 3.84
N SER A 92 12.17 45.48 4.39
CA SER A 92 11.52 44.94 5.58
C SER A 92 12.39 45.22 6.82
N VAL A 93 11.72 45.67 7.88
CA VAL A 93 12.24 46.04 9.20
C VAL A 93 13.33 45.07 9.66
N GLN A 94 14.53 45.58 9.87
CA GLN A 94 15.70 44.80 10.27
C GLN A 94 15.51 44.32 11.72
N CYS A 95 15.10 43.07 11.89
CA CYS A 95 15.52 42.30 13.05
C CYS A 95 17.04 42.12 12.92
N ASP A 96 17.81 42.56 13.92
CA ASP A 96 19.27 42.43 14.01
C ASP A 96 19.73 40.96 14.21
N ALA A 97 19.17 40.02 13.45
CA ALA A 97 19.56 38.61 13.45
C ALA A 97 20.76 38.33 12.52
N TYR A 98 21.01 39.20 11.54
CA TYR A 98 22.01 38.98 10.49
C TYR A 98 23.19 39.96 10.55
N PRO A 99 24.43 39.52 10.25
CA PRO A 99 25.60 40.39 10.17
C PRO A 99 25.40 41.56 9.20
N LYS A 100 26.07 42.70 9.48
CA LYS A 100 26.09 43.89 8.60
C LYS A 100 26.91 43.66 7.32
N ASN A 101 27.86 42.73 7.34
CA ASN A 101 28.65 42.37 6.16
C ASN A 101 27.77 41.59 5.17
N GLN A 102 27.69 42.08 3.93
CA GLN A 102 26.81 41.54 2.87
C GLN A 102 27.14 40.09 2.51
N HIS A 103 28.43 39.72 2.42
CA HIS A 103 28.84 38.35 2.10
C HIS A 103 28.47 37.40 3.23
N LEU A 104 28.75 37.77 4.48
CA LEU A 104 28.38 36.95 5.63
C LEU A 104 26.85 36.79 5.73
N ARG A 105 26.09 37.87 5.49
CA ARG A 105 24.62 37.82 5.45
C ARG A 105 24.10 36.83 4.42
N ALA A 106 24.65 36.83 3.20
CA ALA A 106 24.26 35.88 2.15
C ALA A 106 24.54 34.42 2.55
N TYR A 107 25.66 34.14 3.23
CA TYR A 107 25.95 32.80 3.74
C TYR A 107 24.97 32.37 4.83
N HIS A 108 24.67 33.23 5.80
CA HIS A 108 23.68 32.93 6.84
C HIS A 108 22.29 32.66 6.24
N GLN A 109 21.83 33.49 5.31
CA GLN A 109 20.56 33.27 4.61
C GLN A 109 20.53 31.93 3.87
N LYS A 110 21.63 31.53 3.23
CA LYS A 110 21.72 30.22 2.57
C LYS A 110 21.65 29.07 3.56
N ILE A 111 22.29 29.21 4.72
CA ILE A 111 22.24 28.20 5.79
C ILE A 111 20.81 28.07 6.31
N ASP A 112 20.15 29.18 6.60
CA ASP A 112 18.77 29.17 7.11
C ASP A 112 17.80 28.55 6.11
N ASN A 113 17.92 28.90 4.81
CA ASN A 113 17.14 28.27 3.74
C ASN A 113 17.38 26.75 3.67
N ASN A 114 18.63 26.31 3.73
CA ASN A 114 18.96 24.88 3.72
C ASN A 114 18.40 24.16 4.96
N LEU A 115 18.41 24.81 6.12
CA LEU A 115 17.87 24.25 7.36
C LEU A 115 16.34 24.13 7.30
N ASP A 116 15.66 25.11 6.71
CA ASP A 116 14.21 25.05 6.47
C ASP A 116 13.85 23.92 5.49
N GLU A 117 14.62 23.75 4.42
CA GLU A 117 14.47 22.63 3.47
C GLU A 117 14.69 21.28 4.15
N MET A 118 15.74 21.14 4.97
CA MET A 118 16.01 19.94 5.74
C MET A 118 14.89 19.63 6.73
N SER A 119 14.38 20.66 7.43
CA SER A 119 13.26 20.51 8.38
C SER A 119 11.99 20.01 7.68
N SER A 120 11.66 20.58 6.51
CA SER A 120 10.54 20.14 5.68
C SER A 120 10.73 18.70 5.17
N GLY A 121 11.93 18.37 4.68
CA GLY A 121 12.28 17.03 4.23
C GLY A 121 12.19 15.98 5.33
N LEU A 122 12.67 16.29 6.54
CA LEU A 122 12.56 15.43 7.71
C LEU A 122 11.10 15.22 8.15
N SER A 123 10.27 16.27 8.08
CA SER A 123 8.83 16.18 8.36
C SER A 123 8.13 15.23 7.37
N ARG A 124 8.46 15.33 6.07
CA ARG A 124 7.97 14.41 5.03
C ARG A 124 8.37 12.97 5.31
N LEU A 125 9.65 12.73 5.62
CA LEU A 125 10.15 11.40 5.97
C LEU A 125 9.45 10.84 7.21
N LYS A 126 9.21 11.67 8.23
CA LYS A 126 8.47 11.29 9.44
C LYS A 126 7.04 10.86 9.11
N ASN A 127 6.32 11.62 8.30
CA ASN A 127 4.95 11.28 7.93
C ASN A 127 4.86 9.98 7.14
N LEU A 128 5.79 9.76 6.20
CA LEU A 128 5.89 8.50 5.47
C LEU A 128 6.22 7.33 6.40
N ALA A 129 7.17 7.50 7.32
CA ALA A 129 7.54 6.47 8.28
C ALA A 129 6.36 6.07 9.20
N LEU A 130 5.58 7.06 9.67
CA LEU A 130 4.37 6.79 10.45
C LEU A 130 3.28 6.08 9.64
N GLY A 131 3.13 6.46 8.36
CA GLY A 131 2.22 5.76 7.43
C GLY A 131 2.65 4.30 7.20
N LEU A 132 3.95 4.07 6.98
CA LEU A 132 4.52 2.73 6.80
C LEU A 132 4.39 1.89 8.07
N GLN A 133 4.58 2.48 9.24
CA GLN A 133 4.37 1.77 10.51
C GLN A 133 2.92 1.29 10.65
N THR A 134 1.95 2.15 10.33
CA THR A 134 0.52 1.78 10.38
C THR A 134 0.20 0.68 9.38
N GLU A 135 0.79 0.72 8.18
CA GLU A 135 0.66 -0.35 7.18
C GLU A 135 1.22 -1.69 7.69
N ILE A 136 2.38 -1.68 8.37
CA ILE A 136 2.97 -2.90 8.93
C ILE A 136 2.08 -3.49 10.02
N GLU A 137 1.58 -2.66 10.94
CA GLU A 137 0.69 -3.10 12.01
C GLU A 137 -0.60 -3.75 11.46
N GLU A 138 -1.21 -3.16 10.42
CA GLU A 138 -2.39 -3.74 9.77
C GLU A 138 -2.09 -5.02 9.00
N GLN A 139 -0.93 -5.10 8.34
CA GLN A 139 -0.51 -6.31 7.65
C GLN A 139 -0.20 -7.45 8.62
N ASP A 140 0.33 -7.16 9.81
CA ASP A 140 0.59 -8.16 10.86
C ASP A 140 -0.71 -8.87 11.28
N ASP A 141 -1.76 -8.09 11.59
CA ASP A 141 -3.11 -8.61 11.87
C ASP A 141 -3.67 -9.46 10.73
N MET A 142 -3.40 -9.07 9.47
CA MET A 142 -3.82 -9.84 8.30
C MET A 142 -3.03 -11.16 8.17
N LEU A 143 -1.73 -11.14 8.43
CA LEU A 143 -0.87 -12.34 8.41
C LEU A 143 -1.30 -13.34 9.49
N ASP A 144 -1.64 -12.88 10.68
CA ASP A 144 -2.19 -13.72 11.76
C ASP A 144 -3.48 -14.43 11.33
N ARG A 145 -4.40 -13.68 10.71
CA ARG A 145 -5.65 -14.25 10.18
C ARG A 145 -5.39 -15.22 9.04
N LEU A 146 -4.47 -14.89 8.14
CA LEU A 146 -4.07 -15.75 7.02
C LEU A 146 -3.48 -17.06 7.54
N THR A 147 -2.61 -16.98 8.54
CA THR A 147 -1.96 -18.14 9.16
C THR A 147 -3.00 -19.10 9.75
N LYS A 148 -3.93 -18.59 10.58
CA LYS A 148 -5.04 -19.39 11.13
C LYS A 148 -5.90 -20.04 10.05
N LYS A 149 -6.20 -19.32 8.96
CA LYS A 149 -6.95 -19.86 7.82
C LYS A 149 -6.17 -20.96 7.10
N VAL A 150 -4.86 -20.79 6.90
CA VAL A 150 -3.99 -21.78 6.26
C VAL A 150 -3.87 -23.04 7.13
N GLU A 151 -3.70 -22.92 8.44
CA GLU A 151 -3.70 -24.06 9.37
C GLU A 151 -5.02 -24.85 9.31
N THR A 152 -6.14 -24.14 9.32
CA THR A 152 -7.47 -24.77 9.19
C THR A 152 -7.62 -25.49 7.85
N LEU A 153 -7.14 -24.85 6.78
CA LEU A 153 -7.18 -25.40 5.44
C LEU A 153 -6.31 -26.66 5.32
N ASP A 154 -5.12 -26.68 5.92
CA ASP A 154 -4.23 -27.83 5.96
C ASP A 154 -4.88 -29.03 6.66
N VAL A 155 -5.48 -28.81 7.84
CA VAL A 155 -6.24 -29.85 8.56
C VAL A 155 -7.40 -30.37 7.70
N ASN A 156 -8.12 -29.48 7.03
CA ASN A 156 -9.24 -29.86 6.16
C ASN A 156 -8.76 -30.69 4.95
N ILE A 157 -7.64 -30.31 4.32
CA ILE A 157 -7.01 -31.07 3.22
C ILE A 157 -6.62 -32.46 3.70
N ALA A 158 -5.89 -32.56 4.81
CA ALA A 158 -5.46 -33.85 5.36
C ALA A 158 -6.67 -34.77 5.67
N SER A 159 -7.75 -34.20 6.23
CA SER A 159 -8.99 -34.95 6.48
C SER A 159 -9.66 -35.42 5.18
N THR A 160 -9.63 -34.58 4.14
CA THR A 160 -10.22 -34.88 2.84
C THR A 160 -9.41 -35.94 2.11
N ASP A 161 -8.08 -35.85 2.11
CA ASP A 161 -7.18 -36.86 1.54
C ASP A 161 -7.42 -38.23 2.18
N LYS A 162 -7.53 -38.28 3.51
CA LYS A 162 -7.89 -39.53 4.22
C LYS A 162 -9.25 -40.07 3.79
N ARG A 163 -10.26 -39.21 3.61
CA ARG A 163 -11.60 -39.64 3.15
C ARG A 163 -11.57 -40.15 1.72
N VAL A 164 -10.77 -39.54 0.84
CA VAL A 164 -10.58 -39.96 -0.56
C VAL A 164 -9.88 -41.30 -0.64
N ARG A 165 -8.84 -41.54 0.17
CA ARG A 165 -8.17 -42.86 0.26
C ARG A 165 -9.07 -43.98 0.78
N GLN A 166 -10.15 -43.62 1.48
CA GLN A 166 -11.15 -44.54 2.01
C GLN A 166 -12.39 -44.67 1.10
N LEU A 167 -12.40 -44.02 -0.06
CA LEU A 167 -13.33 -44.33 -1.16
C LEU A 167 -12.82 -45.57 -1.90
#